data_AF-A0A1V5CFM4-F1
#
_entry.id   AF-A0A1V5CFM4-F1
#
_cell.length_a   1.000
_cell.length_b   1.000
_cell.length_c   1.000
_cell.angle_alpha   90.00
_cell.angle_beta   90.00
_cell.angle_gamma   90.00
#
_symmetry.space_group_name_H-M   'P 1'
#
loop_
_entity.id
_entity.type
_entity.pdbx_description
1 polymer ?
#
loop_
_entity_poly.entity_id
_entity_poly.type
_entity_poly.pdbx_seq_one_letter_code
_entity_poly.pdbx_strand_id
1 'polypeptide(L)'
;MGRNDPKTKKQIQKEAKELLREIDVEEICEGVYGALDGIEVEDLWARSGPSRHGYSGPEDMAAEMIEEEIEPFIAEILKYLEIGMTNEAKVYCMGILKGIYRYEHESRSEFRDWATDIPAECFGHLLLEWKKKVGNDNSLNEIREFVEKECSMWARRASKI
;
A
#
# COMPACT_ATOMS: atom_id res chain seq x y z
N MET A 1 38.85 12.00 1.91
CA MET A 1 37.81 13.03 2.11
C MET A 1 37.15 13.30 0.75
N GLY A 2 36.13 12.53 0.40
CA GLY A 2 35.40 12.67 -0.87
C GLY A 2 34.37 13.79 -0.76
N ARG A 3 34.47 14.80 -1.62
CA ARG A 3 33.49 15.89 -1.73
C ARG A 3 32.22 15.33 -2.37
N ASN A 4 31.15 15.22 -1.58
CA ASN A 4 29.79 15.03 -2.10
C ASN A 4 29.41 16.29 -2.88
N ASP A 5 29.60 16.26 -4.20
CA ASP A 5 29.27 17.37 -5.09
C ASP A 5 27.74 17.48 -5.24
N PRO A 6 27.11 18.62 -4.90
CA PRO A 6 25.66 18.82 -5.02
C PRO A 6 25.14 18.68 -6.46
N LYS A 7 26.03 18.85 -7.46
CA LYS A 7 25.72 18.66 -8.88
C LYS A 7 25.45 17.20 -9.22
N THR A 8 26.18 16.26 -8.61
CA THR A 8 26.00 14.82 -8.85
C THR A 8 24.65 14.34 -8.33
N LYS A 9 24.22 14.81 -7.16
CA LYS A 9 22.89 14.49 -6.61
C LYS A 9 21.75 14.97 -7.49
N LYS A 10 21.82 16.21 -7.99
CA LYS A 10 20.80 16.78 -8.88
C LYS A 10 20.74 16.09 -10.25
N GLN A 11 21.89 15.68 -10.77
CA GLN A 11 21.97 15.03 -12.07
C GLN A 11 21.45 13.59 -12.01
N ILE A 12 21.78 12.84 -10.95
CA ILE A 12 21.20 11.53 -10.68
C ILE A 12 19.68 11.62 -10.48
N GLN A 13 19.18 12.62 -9.75
CA GLN A 13 17.73 12.84 -9.60
C GLN A 13 17.04 13.14 -10.92
N LYS A 14 17.71 13.85 -11.83
CA LYS A 14 17.16 14.21 -13.14
C LYS A 14 17.13 13.01 -14.09
N GLU A 15 18.21 12.22 -14.11
CA GLU A 15 18.29 10.98 -14.91
C GLU A 15 17.36 9.88 -14.38
N ALA A 16 17.19 9.77 -13.05
CA ALA A 16 16.19 8.89 -12.44
C ALA A 16 14.76 9.29 -12.81
N LYS A 17 14.47 10.59 -12.93
CA LYS A 17 13.17 11.11 -13.41
C LYS A 17 12.89 10.82 -14.89
N GLU A 18 13.93 10.75 -15.72
CA GLU A 18 13.79 10.45 -17.17
C GLU A 18 13.72 8.93 -17.46
N LEU A 19 14.18 8.08 -16.53
CA LEU A 19 14.06 6.61 -16.61
C LEU A 19 12.83 6.03 -15.90
N LEU A 20 12.10 6.85 -15.13
CA LEU A 20 10.87 6.42 -14.48
C LEU A 20 9.80 6.19 -15.55
N ARG A 21 9.54 4.91 -15.82
CA ARG A 21 8.28 4.41 -16.39
C ARG A 21 7.13 5.24 -15.81
N GLU A 22 6.20 5.71 -16.64
CA GLU A 22 4.96 6.31 -16.14
C GLU A 22 4.37 5.34 -15.13
N ILE A 23 4.26 5.79 -13.88
CA ILE A 23 3.70 4.98 -12.80
C ILE A 23 2.21 4.87 -13.11
N ASP A 24 1.73 3.64 -13.24
CA ASP A 24 0.34 3.35 -13.55
C ASP A 24 -0.39 2.85 -12.29
N VAL A 25 -1.53 3.46 -12.00
CA VAL A 25 -2.41 3.04 -10.90
C VAL A 25 -2.86 1.60 -11.11
N GLU A 26 -3.16 1.20 -12.34
CA GLU A 26 -3.69 -0.15 -12.61
C GLU A 26 -2.60 -1.22 -12.49
N GLU A 27 -1.37 -0.96 -12.96
CA GLU A 27 -0.24 -1.90 -12.78
C GLU A 27 0.02 -2.17 -11.28
N ILE A 28 -0.07 -1.14 -10.44
CA ILE A 28 0.11 -1.27 -8.99
C ILE A 28 -1.10 -1.96 -8.35
N CYS A 29 -2.31 -1.61 -8.77
CA CYS A 29 -3.54 -2.25 -8.32
C CYS A 29 -3.52 -3.77 -8.56
N GLU A 30 -3.16 -4.19 -9.78
CA GLU A 30 -2.99 -5.62 -10.12
C GLU A 30 -1.89 -6.28 -9.28
N GLY A 31 -0.77 -5.58 -9.07
CA GLY A 31 0.32 -6.08 -8.23
C GLY A 31 -0.11 -6.33 -6.78
N VAL A 32 -0.81 -5.38 -6.16
CA VAL A 32 -1.32 -5.51 -4.79
C VAL A 32 -2.43 -6.55 -4.71
N TYR A 33 -3.37 -6.56 -5.66
CA TYR A 33 -4.41 -7.58 -5.72
C TYR A 33 -3.80 -8.98 -5.82
N GLY A 34 -2.85 -9.18 -6.74
CA GLY A 34 -2.21 -10.47 -6.95
C GLY A 34 -1.35 -10.93 -5.78
N ALA A 35 -0.67 -10.01 -5.08
CA ALA A 35 0.07 -10.34 -3.87
C ALA A 35 -0.87 -10.86 -2.77
N LEU A 36 -1.99 -10.17 -2.53
CA LEU A 36 -2.96 -10.56 -1.51
C LEU A 36 -3.75 -11.83 -1.88
N ASP A 37 -4.21 -11.93 -3.14
CA ASP A 37 -4.97 -13.08 -3.65
C ASP A 37 -4.10 -14.34 -3.77
N GLY A 38 -2.77 -14.16 -3.91
CA GLY A 38 -1.79 -15.23 -3.95
C GLY A 38 -1.42 -15.82 -2.60
N ILE A 39 -1.91 -15.29 -1.49
CA ILE A 39 -1.67 -15.86 -0.16
C ILE A 39 -2.41 -17.20 -0.04
N GLU A 40 -1.65 -18.28 0.17
CA GLU A 40 -2.22 -19.62 0.36
C GLU A 40 -2.75 -19.79 1.79
N VAL A 41 -3.94 -20.38 1.93
CA VAL A 41 -4.57 -20.62 3.25
C VAL A 41 -3.78 -21.66 4.05
N GLU A 42 -3.06 -22.55 3.37
CA GLU A 42 -2.15 -23.53 3.97
C GLU A 42 -0.97 -22.85 4.68
N ASP A 43 -0.43 -21.77 4.12
CA ASP A 43 0.62 -20.98 4.77
C ASP A 43 0.11 -20.32 6.04
N LEU A 44 -1.14 -19.82 6.00
CA LEU A 44 -1.81 -19.30 7.19
C LEU A 44 -1.87 -20.37 8.29
N TRP A 45 -2.35 -21.57 7.97
CA TRP A 45 -2.44 -22.65 8.95
C TRP A 45 -1.08 -23.10 9.48
N ALA A 46 -0.06 -23.15 8.62
CA ALA A 46 1.29 -23.53 8.99
C ALA A 46 1.96 -22.51 9.92
N ARG A 47 1.65 -21.23 9.74
CA ARG A 47 2.16 -20.12 10.57
C ARG A 47 1.33 -19.87 11.82
N SER A 48 0.08 -20.31 11.84
CA SER A 48 -0.82 -20.20 12.98
C SER A 48 -0.47 -21.18 14.10
N GLY A 49 -0.87 -20.82 15.32
CA GLY A 49 -0.78 -21.69 16.48
C GLY A 49 0.42 -21.40 17.40
N PRO A 50 0.86 -22.40 18.18
CA PRO A 50 1.91 -22.21 19.18
C PRO A 50 3.28 -21.91 18.56
N SER A 51 3.92 -20.86 19.05
CA SER A 51 5.30 -20.48 18.74
C SER A 51 6.10 -20.26 20.03
N ARG A 52 7.41 -20.01 19.88
CA ARG A 52 8.28 -19.63 21.01
C ARG A 52 7.88 -18.31 21.68
N HIS A 53 7.06 -17.49 21.03
CA HIS A 53 6.63 -16.17 21.51
C HIS A 53 5.18 -16.14 22.01
N GLY A 54 4.45 -17.25 21.97
CA GLY A 54 3.05 -17.31 22.34
C GLY A 54 2.22 -18.07 21.31
N TYR A 55 0.90 -17.94 21.39
CA TYR A 55 -0.05 -18.51 20.43
C TYR A 55 -0.54 -17.41 19.50
N SER A 56 -0.48 -17.63 18.19
CA SER A 56 -1.09 -16.73 17.19
C SER A 56 -2.34 -17.39 16.63
N GLY A 57 -3.48 -16.69 16.72
CA GLY A 57 -4.70 -17.14 16.07
C GLY A 57 -4.62 -16.99 14.54
N PRO A 58 -5.43 -17.73 13.77
CA PRO A 58 -5.50 -17.54 12.32
C PRO A 58 -5.88 -16.11 11.90
N GLU A 59 -6.75 -15.42 12.64
CA GLU A 59 -7.10 -14.03 12.33
C GLU A 59 -5.91 -13.08 12.55
N ASP A 60 -5.19 -13.23 13.66
CA ASP A 60 -3.97 -12.45 13.94
C ASP A 60 -2.90 -12.70 12.89
N MET A 61 -2.71 -13.96 12.50
CA MET A 61 -1.73 -14.34 11.49
C MET A 61 -2.13 -13.87 10.09
N ALA A 62 -3.42 -13.86 9.76
CA ALA A 62 -3.90 -13.28 8.50
C ALA A 62 -3.58 -11.78 8.42
N ALA A 63 -3.68 -11.05 9.54
CA ALA A 63 -3.27 -9.65 9.61
C ALA A 63 -1.77 -9.50 9.30
N GLU A 64 -0.92 -10.27 9.99
CA GLU A 64 0.53 -10.26 9.78
C GLU A 64 0.89 -10.57 8.31
N MET A 65 0.27 -11.58 7.71
CA MET A 65 0.54 -11.97 6.32
C MET A 65 0.13 -10.88 5.31
N ILE A 66 -1.02 -10.23 5.52
CA ILE A 66 -1.44 -9.08 4.68
C ILE A 66 -0.48 -7.90 4.85
N GLU A 67 -0.04 -7.61 6.08
CA GLU A 67 0.93 -6.54 6.34
C GLU A 67 2.27 -6.82 5.63
N GLU A 68 2.77 -8.06 5.69
CA GLU A 68 3.98 -8.50 5.00
C GLU A 68 3.89 -8.33 3.48
N GLU A 69 2.78 -8.72 2.86
CA GLU A 69 2.59 -8.57 1.41
C GLU A 69 2.44 -7.11 0.96
N ILE A 70 1.89 -6.24 1.83
CA ILE A 70 1.69 -4.82 1.51
C ILE A 70 2.94 -3.98 1.81
N GLU A 71 3.80 -4.40 2.74
CA GLU A 71 5.00 -3.65 3.17
C GLU A 71 5.90 -3.20 2.00
N PRO A 72 6.22 -4.04 1.00
CA PRO A 72 7.04 -3.62 -0.14
C PRO A 72 6.45 -2.44 -0.91
N PHE A 73 5.11 -2.39 -1.04
CA PHE A 73 4.42 -1.32 -1.73
C PHE A 73 4.42 -0.02 -0.92
N ILE A 74 4.23 -0.11 0.40
CA ILE A 74 4.35 1.05 1.30
C ILE A 74 5.78 1.60 1.30
N ALA A 75 6.80 0.73 1.28
CA ALA A 75 8.19 1.14 1.23
C ALA A 75 8.51 1.99 -0.02
N GLU A 76 7.92 1.67 -1.17
CA GLU A 76 8.09 2.48 -2.39
C GLU A 76 7.42 3.87 -2.28
N ILE A 77 6.25 3.98 -1.63
CA ILE A 77 5.67 5.30 -1.31
C ILE A 77 6.65 6.15 -0.50
N LEU A 78 7.20 5.56 0.58
CA LEU A 78 8.12 6.27 1.48
C LEU A 78 9.37 6.74 0.74
N LYS A 79 9.95 5.88 -0.10
CA LYS A 79 11.10 6.21 -0.95
C LYS A 79 10.80 7.38 -1.90
N TYR A 80 9.63 7.40 -2.55
CA TYR A 80 9.24 8.53 -3.40
C TYR A 80 9.09 9.83 -2.60
N LEU A 81 8.46 9.77 -1.42
CA LEU A 81 8.33 10.93 -0.53
C LEU A 81 9.71 11.45 -0.07
N GLU A 82 10.64 10.57 0.28
CA GLU A 82 12.00 10.93 0.73
C GLU A 82 12.80 11.71 -0.33
N ILE A 83 12.58 11.41 -1.61
CA ILE A 83 13.25 12.11 -2.73
C ILE A 83 12.42 13.27 -3.30
N GLY A 84 11.29 13.62 -2.67
CA GLY A 84 10.44 14.74 -3.04
C GLY A 84 9.56 14.50 -4.28
N MET A 85 9.24 13.24 -4.56
CA MET A 85 8.42 12.80 -5.69
C MET A 85 6.99 12.49 -5.24
N THR A 86 6.32 13.53 -4.73
CA THR A 86 4.99 13.40 -4.10
C THR A 86 3.90 12.96 -5.08
N ASN A 87 4.00 13.33 -6.36
CA ASN A 87 3.01 12.93 -7.36
C ASN A 87 3.09 11.42 -7.63
N GLU A 88 4.30 10.90 -7.77
CA GLU A 88 4.60 9.49 -7.94
C GLU A 88 4.16 8.70 -6.71
N ALA A 89 4.51 9.17 -5.51
CA ALA A 89 4.04 8.58 -4.25
C ALA A 89 2.50 8.52 -4.16
N LYS A 90 1.81 9.57 -4.63
CA LYS A 90 0.35 9.66 -4.64
C LYS A 90 -0.28 8.66 -5.60
N VAL A 91 0.23 8.59 -6.84
CA VAL A 91 -0.22 7.59 -7.83
C VAL A 91 -0.02 6.18 -7.28
N TYR A 92 1.11 5.94 -6.63
CA TYR A 92 1.40 4.66 -5.99
C TYR A 92 0.41 4.34 -4.86
N CYS A 93 0.14 5.32 -3.98
CA CYS A 93 -0.87 5.21 -2.92
C CYS A 93 -2.27 4.90 -3.48
N MET A 94 -2.70 5.56 -4.55
CA MET A 94 -3.96 5.28 -5.24
C MET A 94 -4.03 3.84 -5.75
N GLY A 95 -2.93 3.33 -6.34
CA GLY A 95 -2.82 1.95 -6.80
C GLY A 95 -2.97 0.94 -5.67
N ILE A 96 -2.27 1.16 -4.54
CA ILE A 96 -2.39 0.27 -3.37
C ILE A 96 -3.82 0.28 -2.82
N LEU A 97 -4.41 1.46 -2.62
CA LEU A 97 -5.78 1.59 -2.12
C LEU A 97 -6.76 0.83 -3.02
N LYS A 98 -6.64 0.99 -4.34
CA LYS A 98 -7.49 0.29 -5.31
C LYS A 98 -7.26 -1.23 -5.28
N GLY A 99 -6.02 -1.68 -5.16
CA GLY A 99 -5.69 -3.11 -5.06
C GLY A 99 -6.28 -3.77 -3.82
N ILE A 100 -6.13 -3.15 -2.64
CA ILE A 100 -6.72 -3.62 -1.38
C ILE A 100 -8.26 -3.65 -1.48
N TYR A 101 -8.84 -2.57 -2.00
CA TYR A 101 -10.29 -2.48 -2.21
C TYR A 101 -10.79 -3.61 -3.12
N ARG A 102 -10.08 -3.85 -4.23
CA ARG A 102 -10.43 -4.89 -5.18
C ARG A 102 -10.31 -6.29 -4.57
N TYR A 103 -9.24 -6.54 -3.80
CA TYR A 103 -9.05 -7.80 -3.10
C TYR A 103 -10.24 -8.13 -2.20
N GLU A 104 -10.69 -7.18 -1.38
CA GLU A 104 -11.86 -7.38 -0.50
C GLU A 104 -13.13 -7.84 -1.25
N HIS A 105 -13.39 -7.24 -2.42
CA HIS A 105 -14.67 -7.38 -3.11
C HIS A 105 -14.68 -8.43 -4.21
N GLU A 106 -13.51 -8.75 -4.78
CA GLU A 106 -13.38 -9.64 -5.94
C GLU A 106 -12.65 -10.95 -5.64
N SER A 107 -11.80 -10.99 -4.60
CA SER A 107 -11.06 -12.21 -4.25
C SER A 107 -12.03 -13.35 -3.89
N ARG A 108 -11.62 -14.55 -4.31
CA ARG A 108 -12.29 -15.81 -3.97
C ARG A 108 -11.33 -16.80 -3.33
N SER A 109 -10.16 -16.34 -2.90
CA SER A 109 -9.18 -17.19 -2.22
C SER A 109 -9.75 -17.66 -0.88
N GLU A 110 -9.37 -18.85 -0.44
CA GLU A 110 -9.79 -19.35 0.88
C GLU A 110 -9.18 -18.51 2.01
N PHE A 111 -8.00 -17.93 1.79
CA PHE A 111 -7.35 -17.04 2.73
C PHE A 111 -8.22 -15.80 3.04
N ARG A 112 -8.95 -15.27 2.06
CA ARG A 112 -9.81 -14.10 2.23
C ARG A 112 -10.86 -14.26 3.33
N ASP A 113 -11.35 -15.48 3.56
CA ASP A 113 -12.34 -15.73 4.61
C ASP A 113 -11.77 -15.58 6.03
N TRP A 114 -10.45 -15.70 6.19
CA TRP A 114 -9.72 -15.49 7.45
C TRP A 114 -9.28 -14.03 7.64
N ALA A 115 -9.24 -13.27 6.55
CA ALA A 115 -8.86 -11.86 6.55
C ALA A 115 -10.05 -10.91 6.67
N THR A 116 -11.12 -11.32 7.35
CA THR A 116 -12.34 -10.50 7.47
C THR A 116 -12.02 -9.15 8.13
N ASP A 117 -12.47 -8.06 7.51
CA ASP A 117 -12.24 -6.66 7.92
C ASP A 117 -10.77 -6.16 7.82
N ILE A 118 -9.78 -7.05 7.71
CA ILE A 118 -8.35 -6.70 7.65
C ILE A 118 -8.02 -5.79 6.45
N PRO A 119 -8.46 -6.06 5.20
CA PRO A 119 -8.24 -5.15 4.08
C PRO A 119 -8.83 -3.77 4.33
N ALA A 120 -10.03 -3.70 4.92
CA ALA A 120 -10.71 -2.43 5.20
C ALA A 120 -9.99 -1.61 6.28
N GLU A 121 -9.39 -2.26 7.27
CA GLU A 121 -8.54 -1.64 8.28
C GLU A 121 -7.22 -1.15 7.68
N CYS A 122 -6.53 -1.99 6.90
CA CYS A 122 -5.30 -1.63 6.20
C CYS A 122 -5.50 -0.42 5.29
N PHE A 123 -6.59 -0.41 4.50
CA PHE A 123 -6.97 0.72 3.67
C PHE A 123 -7.15 2.01 4.48
N GLY A 124 -7.85 1.93 5.61
CA GLY A 124 -8.06 3.08 6.49
C GLY A 124 -6.76 3.58 7.13
N HIS A 125 -5.88 2.67 7.53
CA HIS A 125 -4.58 2.99 8.10
C HIS A 125 -3.68 3.69 7.07
N LEU A 126 -3.60 3.18 5.84
CA LEU A 126 -2.83 3.78 4.76
C LEU A 126 -3.28 5.22 4.46
N LEU A 127 -4.59 5.48 4.43
CA LEU A 127 -5.12 6.84 4.28
C LEU A 127 -4.65 7.77 5.40
N LEU A 128 -4.71 7.31 6.66
CA LEU A 128 -4.29 8.10 7.82
C LEU A 128 -2.78 8.38 7.79
N GLU A 129 -1.97 7.38 7.45
CA GLU A 129 -0.53 7.54 7.30
C GLU A 129 -0.17 8.51 6.16
N TRP A 130 -0.85 8.39 5.01
CA TRP A 130 -0.70 9.34 3.91
C TRP A 130 -0.92 10.78 4.38
N LYS A 131 -2.05 11.05 5.05
CA LYS A 131 -2.37 12.37 5.61
C LYS A 131 -1.29 12.86 6.58
N LYS A 132 -0.77 12.00 7.45
CA LYS A 132 0.30 12.37 8.38
C LYS A 132 1.58 12.77 7.66
N LYS A 133 1.91 12.12 6.54
CA LYS A 133 3.13 12.37 5.77
C LYS A 133 3.05 13.63 4.89
N VAL A 134 1.93 13.86 4.20
CA VAL A 134 1.80 14.99 3.28
C VAL A 134 1.11 16.22 3.88
N GLY A 135 0.42 16.08 5.00
CA GLY A 135 -0.35 17.15 5.63
C GLY A 135 -1.59 17.55 4.80
N ASN A 136 -1.88 18.85 4.73
CA ASN A 136 -3.03 19.40 3.98
C ASN A 136 -2.66 19.79 2.54
N ASP A 137 -1.81 18.99 1.90
CA ASP A 137 -1.41 19.19 0.51
C ASP A 137 -2.56 18.86 -0.47
N ASN A 138 -2.51 19.42 -1.69
CA ASN A 138 -3.50 19.17 -2.74
C ASN A 138 -3.66 17.68 -3.05
N SER A 139 -2.58 16.90 -2.94
CA SER A 139 -2.59 15.44 -3.11
C SER A 139 -3.56 14.72 -2.17
N LEU A 140 -3.87 15.28 -1.00
CA LEU A 140 -4.87 14.71 -0.09
C LEU A 140 -6.27 14.74 -0.72
N ASN A 141 -6.66 15.85 -1.35
CA ASN A 141 -7.96 15.98 -2.01
C ASN A 141 -8.05 15.05 -3.22
N GLU A 142 -6.97 14.95 -4.00
CA GLU A 142 -6.94 14.06 -5.16
C GLU A 142 -7.11 12.58 -4.75
N ILE A 143 -6.51 12.14 -3.63
CA ILE A 143 -6.77 10.79 -3.09
C ILE A 143 -8.22 10.64 -2.63
N ARG A 144 -8.82 11.64 -1.99
CA ARG A 144 -10.24 11.56 -1.59
C ARG A 144 -11.15 11.41 -2.81
N GLU A 145 -10.97 12.25 -3.82
CA GLU A 145 -11.74 12.19 -5.08
C GLU A 145 -11.57 10.84 -5.78
N PHE A 146 -10.34 10.31 -5.79
CA PHE A 146 -10.05 8.99 -6.33
C PHE A 146 -10.79 7.90 -5.55
N VAL A 147 -10.74 7.90 -4.21
CA VAL A 147 -11.44 6.91 -3.38
C VAL A 147 -12.95 6.99 -3.55
N GLU A 148 -13.52 8.19 -3.68
CA GLU A 148 -14.95 8.37 -3.94
C GLU A 148 -15.38 7.75 -5.28
N LYS A 149 -14.51 7.86 -6.30
CA LYS A 149 -14.78 7.37 -7.66
C LYS A 149 -14.53 5.87 -7.81
N GLU A 150 -13.36 5.40 -7.39
CA GLU A 150 -12.86 4.04 -7.68
C GLU A 150 -13.08 3.06 -6.52
N CYS A 151 -13.27 3.55 -5.29
CA CYS A 151 -13.43 2.75 -4.08
C CYS A 151 -14.71 3.16 -3.32
N SER A 152 -15.79 3.42 -4.06
CA SER A 152 -16.98 4.14 -3.60
C SER A 152 -17.64 3.56 -2.32
N MET A 153 -17.64 2.23 -2.14
CA MET A 153 -18.18 1.60 -0.92
C MET A 153 -17.40 2.00 0.35
N TRP A 154 -16.16 2.43 0.19
CA TRP A 154 -15.27 2.87 1.27
C TRP A 154 -15.03 4.39 1.29
N ALA A 155 -15.79 5.17 0.51
CA ALA A 155 -15.70 6.64 0.48
C ALA A 155 -15.78 7.30 1.88
N ARG A 156 -16.58 6.74 2.79
CA ARG A 156 -16.68 7.20 4.19
C ARG A 156 -15.36 7.08 4.96
N ARG A 157 -14.43 6.23 4.55
CA ARG A 157 -13.09 6.15 5.15
C ARG A 157 -12.22 7.33 4.72
N ALA A 158 -12.33 7.76 3.46
CA ALA A 158 -11.65 8.95 2.96
C ALA A 158 -12.18 10.25 3.57
N SER A 159 -13.44 10.31 4.03
CA SER A 159 -13.96 11.51 4.70
C SER A 159 -13.35 11.78 6.08
N LYS A 160 -12.56 10.84 6.62
CA LYS A 160 -11.91 10.93 7.95
C LYS A 160 -10.49 11.46 7.89
N ILE A 161 -9.85 11.40 6.71
CA ILE A 161 -8.59 12.07 6.43
C ILE A 161 -8.90 13.44 5.88
#